data_AF-A0A1D8REN5-F1
#
_entry.id   AF-A0A1D8REN5-F1
#
_cell.length_a   1.000
_cell.length_b   1.000
_cell.length_c   1.000
_cell.angle_alpha   90.00
_cell.angle_beta   90.00
_cell.angle_gamma   90.00
#
_symmetry.space_group_name_H-M   'P 1'
#
loop_
_entity.id
_entity.type
_entity.pdbx_description
1 polymer ?
#
loop_
_entity_poly.entity_id
_entity_poly.type
_entity_poly.pdbx_seq_one_letter_code
_entity_poly.pdbx_strand_id
1 'polypeptide(L)'
;MEKNSKGLRVRNFFDIEAKEIMERYRVIETLLPNTNSKGAYHRGEEGRYIESLLRSFLNSHLPSNLKAMSGFILSPSTKTGIEDNTRVENFPDRHSRQLDIIVYDVANYPIYERFEEFCIVPPEGVVSIISVKKKLKTNDIHHEVKALRDAATLCSGNKKRTPHTAIFFF
;
A
#
# COMPACT_ATOMS: atom_id res chain seq x y z
N MET A 1 13.62 -20.88 -37.99
CA MET A 1 12.15 -20.77 -37.83
C MET A 1 11.82 -20.93 -36.35
N GLU A 2 11.46 -19.82 -35.71
CA GLU A 2 11.29 -19.68 -34.25
C GLU A 2 10.01 -20.38 -33.74
N LYS A 3 10.07 -21.70 -33.59
CA LYS A 3 9.03 -22.49 -32.95
C LYS A 3 9.16 -22.41 -31.42
N ASN A 4 8.76 -21.28 -30.79
CA ASN A 4 8.20 -21.30 -29.41
C ASN A 4 7.70 -19.96 -28.81
N SER A 5 7.53 -18.86 -29.57
CA SER A 5 7.14 -17.58 -28.96
C SER A 5 5.64 -17.44 -28.60
N LYS A 6 4.78 -18.39 -29.00
CA LYS A 6 3.32 -18.27 -28.85
C LYS A 6 2.82 -18.37 -27.39
N GLY A 7 3.59 -18.97 -26.49
CA GLY A 7 3.25 -19.09 -25.06
C GLY A 7 3.95 -18.10 -24.13
N LEU A 8 4.93 -17.33 -24.62
CA LEU A 8 5.76 -16.46 -23.79
C LEU A 8 5.32 -14.99 -23.79
N ARG A 9 4.30 -14.61 -24.58
CA ARG A 9 3.92 -13.21 -24.78
C ARG A 9 3.54 -12.49 -23.48
N VAL A 10 2.71 -13.11 -22.65
CA VAL A 10 2.28 -12.55 -21.37
C VAL A 10 3.46 -12.45 -20.39
N ARG A 11 4.32 -13.47 -20.36
CA ARG A 11 5.55 -13.45 -19.56
C ARG A 11 6.47 -12.30 -20.01
N ASN A 12 6.72 -12.19 -21.30
CA ASN A 12 7.57 -11.14 -21.87
C ASN A 12 7.01 -9.74 -21.59
N PHE A 13 5.68 -9.59 -21.65
CA PHE A 13 5.00 -8.36 -21.26
C PHE A 13 5.30 -7.99 -19.81
N PHE A 14 5.08 -8.90 -18.85
CA PHE A 14 5.39 -8.63 -17.44
C PHE A 14 6.89 -8.48 -17.17
N ASP A 15 7.75 -9.15 -17.91
CA ASP A 15 9.20 -8.95 -17.84
C ASP A 15 9.59 -7.54 -18.31
N ILE A 16 8.89 -6.98 -19.29
CA ILE A 16 9.08 -5.59 -19.75
C ILE A 16 8.57 -4.61 -18.68
N GLU A 17 7.33 -4.79 -18.20
CA GLU A 17 6.75 -3.94 -17.13
C GLU A 17 7.66 -3.90 -15.88
N ALA A 18 8.15 -5.06 -15.44
CA ALA A 18 9.06 -5.13 -14.29
C ALA A 18 10.37 -4.36 -14.55
N LYS A 19 10.94 -4.46 -15.76
CA LYS A 19 12.13 -3.68 -16.14
C LYS A 19 11.84 -2.19 -16.19
N GLU A 20 10.71 -1.77 -16.75
CA GLU A 20 10.35 -0.36 -16.83
C GLU A 20 10.20 0.28 -15.44
N ILE A 21 9.59 -0.43 -14.48
CA ILE A 21 9.50 0.03 -13.09
C ILE A 21 10.90 0.18 -12.49
N MET A 22 11.79 -0.81 -12.68
CA MET A 22 13.16 -0.73 -12.17
C MET A 22 13.96 0.42 -12.79
N GLU A 23 13.84 0.65 -14.10
CA GLU A 23 14.53 1.75 -14.77
C GLU A 23 13.97 3.11 -14.35
N ARG A 24 12.65 3.25 -14.18
CA ARG A 24 12.04 4.47 -13.63
C ARG A 24 12.54 4.77 -12.22
N TYR A 25 12.62 3.76 -11.36
CA TYR A 25 13.22 3.91 -10.03
C TYR A 25 14.65 4.49 -10.11
N ARG A 26 15.50 4.01 -11.02
CA ARG A 26 16.89 4.50 -11.17
C ARG A 26 17.01 5.95 -11.64
N VAL A 27 15.98 6.53 -12.24
CA VAL A 27 15.99 7.93 -12.68
C VAL A 27 16.27 8.86 -11.51
N ILE A 28 15.65 8.65 -10.34
CA ILE A 28 15.88 9.52 -9.18
C ILE A 28 17.31 9.38 -8.62
N GLU A 29 17.86 8.16 -8.63
CA GLU A 29 19.25 7.91 -8.23
C GLU A 29 20.24 8.58 -9.20
N THR A 30 19.89 8.64 -10.48
CA THR A 30 20.73 9.23 -11.53
C THR A 30 20.69 10.76 -11.51
N LEU A 31 19.51 11.35 -11.33
CA LEU A 31 19.33 12.81 -11.35
C LEU A 31 19.73 13.47 -10.02
N LEU A 32 19.59 12.76 -8.90
CA LEU A 32 19.91 13.28 -7.57
C LEU A 32 20.88 12.33 -6.84
N PRO A 33 22.08 12.07 -7.37
CA PRO A 33 22.96 11.06 -6.81
C PRO A 33 23.44 11.46 -5.41
N ASN A 34 23.43 10.50 -4.50
CA ASN A 34 24.04 10.68 -3.19
C ASN A 34 25.56 10.53 -3.30
N THR A 35 26.30 11.53 -2.81
CA THR A 35 27.77 11.57 -2.89
C THR A 35 28.46 10.55 -2.00
N ASN A 36 27.78 10.06 -0.96
CA ASN A 36 28.38 9.24 0.10
C ASN A 36 27.80 7.81 0.20
N SER A 37 26.73 7.49 -0.55
CA SER A 37 26.09 6.16 -0.49
C SER A 37 25.28 5.85 -1.77
N LYS A 38 24.96 4.57 -2.01
CA LYS A 38 24.04 4.20 -3.11
C LYS A 38 22.62 4.71 -2.82
N GLY A 39 22.07 5.53 -3.71
CA GLY A 39 20.72 6.08 -3.64
C GLY A 39 20.63 7.56 -3.99
N ALA A 40 19.43 8.12 -3.92
CA ALA A 40 19.26 9.55 -4.06
C ALA A 40 19.76 10.32 -2.81
N TYR A 41 20.16 11.58 -3.01
CA TYR A 41 20.57 12.48 -1.93
C TYR A 41 19.45 12.65 -0.89
N HIS A 42 18.20 12.80 -1.37
CA HIS A 42 17.00 12.92 -0.54
C HIS A 42 16.29 11.58 -0.35
N ARG A 43 16.67 10.84 0.69
CA ARG A 43 16.13 9.49 0.98
C ARG A 43 14.62 9.43 1.19
N GLY A 44 14.03 10.49 1.76
CA GLY A 44 12.58 10.55 2.00
C GLY A 44 11.78 10.67 0.70
N GLU A 45 12.20 11.56 -0.20
CA GLU A 45 11.56 11.73 -1.51
C GLU A 45 11.79 10.54 -2.43
N GLU A 46 12.94 9.87 -2.31
CA GLU A 46 13.18 8.58 -2.95
C GLU A 46 12.17 7.51 -2.50
N GLY A 47 11.91 7.40 -1.20
CA GLY A 47 10.88 6.49 -0.68
C GLY A 47 9.50 6.80 -1.25
N ARG A 48 9.07 8.06 -1.18
CA ARG A 48 7.77 8.51 -1.72
C ARG A 48 7.64 8.25 -3.22
N TYR A 49 8.72 8.45 -3.98
CA TYR A 49 8.74 8.17 -5.41
C TYR A 49 8.54 6.68 -5.70
N ILE A 50 9.22 5.79 -4.97
CA ILE A 50 9.04 4.34 -5.10
C ILE A 50 7.59 3.95 -4.78
N GLU A 51 7.03 4.47 -3.69
CA GLU A 51 5.65 4.20 -3.31
C GLU A 51 4.67 4.65 -4.40
N SER A 52 4.85 5.87 -4.94
CA SER A 52 4.00 6.40 -6.02
C SER A 52 4.10 5.58 -7.31
N LEU A 53 5.30 5.12 -7.66
CA LEU A 53 5.53 4.25 -8.82
C LEU A 53 4.79 2.91 -8.67
N LEU A 54 4.89 2.27 -7.49
CA LEU A 54 4.20 1.02 -7.21
C LEU A 54 2.68 1.22 -7.15
N ARG A 55 2.18 2.30 -6.53
CA ARG A 55 0.74 2.64 -6.55
C ARG A 55 0.22 2.81 -7.98
N SER A 56 0.98 3.50 -8.84
CA SER A 56 0.61 3.72 -10.24
C SER A 56 0.55 2.41 -11.02
N PHE A 57 1.53 1.52 -10.84
CA PHE A 57 1.53 0.19 -11.45
C PHE A 57 0.35 -0.66 -10.99
N LEU A 58 0.04 -0.65 -9.68
CA LEU A 58 -1.12 -1.37 -9.16
C LEU A 58 -2.42 -0.81 -9.75
N ASN A 59 -2.59 0.51 -9.78
CA ASN A 59 -3.81 1.13 -10.31
C ASN A 59 -4.02 0.93 -11.81
N SER A 60 -2.97 0.67 -12.61
CA SER A 60 -3.12 0.34 -14.03
C SER A 60 -3.55 -1.11 -14.28
N HIS A 61 -3.36 -2.00 -13.31
CA HIS A 61 -3.65 -3.45 -13.44
C HIS A 61 -4.78 -3.95 -12.55
N LEU A 62 -5.10 -3.23 -11.47
CA LEU A 62 -6.20 -3.58 -10.58
C LEU A 62 -7.54 -3.42 -11.31
N PRO A 63 -8.52 -4.28 -11.02
CA PRO A 63 -9.90 -4.07 -11.44
C PRO A 63 -10.41 -2.70 -11.00
N SER A 64 -11.27 -2.07 -11.80
CA SER A 64 -11.77 -0.69 -11.57
C SER A 64 -12.49 -0.48 -10.23
N ASN A 65 -13.00 -1.54 -9.60
CA ASN A 65 -13.61 -1.48 -8.27
C ASN A 65 -12.59 -1.41 -7.13
N LEU A 66 -11.30 -1.63 -7.41
CA LEU A 66 -10.21 -1.55 -6.45
C LEU A 66 -9.30 -0.36 -6.78
N LYS A 67 -8.78 0.30 -5.74
CA LYS A 67 -7.82 1.38 -5.89
C LYS A 67 -6.69 1.27 -4.86
N ALA A 68 -5.45 1.38 -5.33
CA ALA A 68 -4.25 1.50 -4.51
C ALA A 68 -4.01 2.97 -4.15
N MET A 69 -3.96 3.28 -2.85
CA MET A 69 -3.81 4.64 -2.32
C MET A 69 -2.88 4.64 -1.11
N SER A 70 -2.32 5.79 -0.72
CA SER A 70 -1.67 5.92 0.59
C SER A 70 -2.65 6.48 1.61
N GLY A 71 -2.37 6.29 2.89
CA GLY A 71 -3.11 7.00 3.94
C GLY A 71 -3.34 6.19 5.20
N PHE A 72 -4.54 6.32 5.77
CA PHE A 72 -4.84 5.84 7.11
C PHE A 72 -6.14 5.03 7.12
N ILE A 73 -6.16 4.00 7.97
CA ILE A 73 -7.38 3.27 8.31
C ILE A 73 -7.93 3.88 9.60
N LEU A 74 -9.20 4.27 9.62
CA LEU A 74 -9.90 4.77 10.79
C LEU A 74 -11.05 3.82 11.15
N SER A 75 -10.93 3.16 12.30
CA SER A 75 -11.96 2.33 12.92
C SER A 75 -12.68 3.16 13.99
N PRO A 76 -13.85 3.76 13.68
CA PRO A 76 -14.60 4.55 14.64
C PRO A 76 -15.17 3.67 15.77
N SER A 77 -15.26 4.27 16.95
CA SER A 77 -15.85 3.73 18.18
C SER A 77 -17.38 3.60 18.10
N THR A 78 -18.00 4.55 17.42
CA THR A 78 -19.45 4.66 17.32
C THR A 78 -19.97 3.99 16.05
N LYS A 79 -21.09 3.30 16.18
CA LYS A 79 -21.87 2.92 14.99
C LYS A 79 -22.68 4.15 14.58
N THR A 80 -22.64 4.50 13.30
CA THR A 80 -23.46 5.58 12.75
C THR A 80 -24.94 5.35 13.11
N GLY A 81 -25.59 6.41 13.63
CA GLY A 81 -27.00 6.37 14.02
C GLY A 81 -27.31 5.81 15.40
N ILE A 82 -26.30 5.55 16.25
CA ILE A 82 -26.49 5.16 17.66
C ILE A 82 -25.83 6.20 18.56
N GLU A 83 -26.64 6.99 19.28
CA GLU A 83 -26.18 7.91 20.32
C GLU A 83 -25.88 7.14 21.62
N ASP A 84 -24.87 6.28 21.57
CA ASP A 84 -24.44 5.47 22.71
C ASP A 84 -22.96 5.74 23.03
N ASN A 85 -22.76 6.69 23.93
CA ASN A 85 -21.43 7.08 24.41
C ASN A 85 -20.78 6.00 25.29
N THR A 86 -21.52 4.97 25.75
CA THR A 86 -20.96 3.88 26.58
C THR A 86 -20.01 2.99 25.78
N ARG A 87 -20.13 2.98 24.44
CA ARG A 87 -19.18 2.29 23.56
C ARG A 87 -17.86 3.02 23.43
N VAL A 88 -17.85 4.35 23.53
CA VAL A 88 -16.62 5.16 23.38
C VAL A 88 -15.64 4.87 24.51
N GLU A 89 -16.14 4.64 25.73
CA GLU A 89 -15.31 4.28 26.89
C GLU A 89 -14.67 2.89 26.76
N ASN A 90 -15.39 1.93 26.16
CA ASN A 90 -14.93 0.54 26.04
C ASN A 90 -14.22 0.21 24.72
N PHE A 91 -14.49 1.00 23.67
CA PHE A 91 -13.98 0.82 22.31
C PHE A 91 -13.66 2.19 21.69
N PRO A 92 -12.56 2.84 22.09
CA PRO A 92 -12.20 4.16 21.56
C PRO A 92 -11.92 4.11 20.06
N ASP A 93 -11.93 5.28 19.41
CA ASP A 93 -11.50 5.40 18.02
C ASP A 93 -10.07 4.87 17.87
N ARG A 94 -9.87 4.01 16.87
CA ARG A 94 -8.55 3.45 16.56
C ARG A 94 -8.18 3.80 15.14
N HIS A 95 -6.92 4.14 14.92
CA HIS A 95 -6.41 4.41 13.60
C HIS A 95 -5.04 3.77 13.38
N SER A 96 -4.69 3.54 12.12
CA SER A 96 -3.35 3.10 11.76
C SER A 96 -2.35 4.26 11.81
N ARG A 97 -1.05 3.94 11.72
CA ARG A 97 -0.07 4.90 11.21
C ARG A 97 -0.31 5.12 9.71
N GLN A 98 0.42 6.05 9.09
CA GLN A 98 0.42 6.18 7.63
C GLN A 98 0.86 4.86 7.00
N LEU A 99 0.08 4.37 6.05
CA LEU A 99 0.32 3.17 5.27
C LEU A 99 0.77 3.57 3.87
N ASP A 100 1.85 2.97 3.41
CA ASP A 100 2.46 3.27 2.11
C ASP A 100 1.46 2.98 0.98
N ILE A 101 0.81 1.81 1.04
CA ILE A 101 -0.24 1.40 0.09
C ILE A 101 -1.37 0.63 0.80
N ILE A 102 -2.60 1.06 0.51
CA ILE A 102 -3.88 0.44 0.86
C ILE A 102 -4.57 0.10 -0.46
N VAL A 103 -4.88 -1.17 -0.72
CA VAL A 103 -5.79 -1.58 -1.79
C VAL A 103 -7.19 -1.58 -1.21
N TYR A 104 -8.06 -0.76 -1.77
CA TYR A 104 -9.37 -0.45 -1.21
C TYR A 104 -10.49 -0.69 -2.21
N ASP A 105 -11.59 -1.29 -1.76
CA ASP A 105 -12.82 -1.46 -2.54
C ASP A 105 -13.63 -0.16 -2.54
N VAL A 106 -13.37 0.65 -3.57
CA VAL A 106 -14.01 1.96 -3.76
C VAL A 106 -15.43 1.85 -4.31
N ALA A 107 -15.84 0.67 -4.80
CA ALA A 107 -17.17 0.48 -5.36
C ALA A 107 -18.21 0.23 -4.26
N ASN A 108 -17.82 -0.48 -3.20
CA ASN A 108 -18.75 -0.91 -2.15
C ASN A 108 -18.65 -0.11 -0.85
N TYR A 109 -17.57 0.65 -0.64
CA TYR A 109 -17.33 1.34 0.62
C TYR A 109 -16.92 2.80 0.43
N PRO A 110 -17.37 3.70 1.32
CA PRO A 110 -17.06 5.12 1.22
C PRO A 110 -15.61 5.40 1.60
N ILE A 111 -15.08 6.53 1.15
CA ILE A 111 -13.83 7.10 1.66
C ILE A 111 -14.23 8.26 2.56
N TYR A 112 -13.70 8.33 3.77
CA TYR A 112 -14.04 9.41 4.70
C TYR A 112 -13.48 10.75 4.23
N GLU A 113 -12.23 10.76 3.77
CA GLU A 113 -11.56 11.98 3.30
C GLU A 113 -10.48 11.65 2.27
N ARG A 114 -10.25 12.55 1.30
CA ARG A 114 -9.24 12.38 0.25
C ARG A 114 -8.43 13.66 0.05
N PHE A 115 -7.12 13.56 0.26
CA PHE A 115 -6.15 14.64 0.04
C PHE A 115 -5.18 14.23 -1.07
N GLU A 116 -5.44 14.64 -2.32
CA GLU A 116 -4.60 14.28 -3.47
C GLU A 116 -4.33 12.75 -3.54
N GLU A 117 -3.14 12.31 -3.13
CA GLU A 117 -2.70 10.91 -3.10
C GLU A 117 -3.01 10.16 -1.78
N PHE A 118 -3.43 10.86 -0.74
CA PHE A 118 -3.74 10.32 0.58
C PHE A 118 -5.24 10.16 0.82
N CYS A 119 -5.62 9.16 1.61
CA CYS A 119 -7.01 8.93 1.99
C CYS A 119 -7.15 8.50 3.46
N ILE A 120 -8.32 8.78 4.02
CA ILE A 120 -8.76 8.20 5.29
C ILE A 120 -9.92 7.27 4.96
N VAL A 121 -9.77 5.98 5.29
CA VAL A 121 -10.74 4.95 4.90
C VAL A 121 -11.25 4.15 6.09
N PRO A 122 -12.50 3.67 6.04
CA PRO A 122 -13.00 2.70 6.99
C PRO A 122 -12.33 1.33 6.79
N PRO A 123 -12.21 0.52 7.86
CA PRO A 123 -11.62 -0.82 7.78
C PRO A 123 -12.35 -1.78 6.83
N GLU A 124 -13.66 -1.60 6.65
CA GLU A 124 -14.55 -2.48 5.89
C GLU A 124 -14.10 -2.70 4.43
N GLY A 125 -13.64 -1.64 3.77
CA GLY A 125 -13.26 -1.70 2.35
C GLY A 125 -11.79 -2.04 2.11
N VAL A 126 -11.01 -2.26 3.17
CA VAL A 126 -9.57 -2.56 3.04
C VAL A 126 -9.39 -4.00 2.57
N VAL A 127 -8.83 -4.17 1.38
CA VAL A 127 -8.55 -5.48 0.76
C VAL A 127 -7.11 -5.92 1.02
N SER A 128 -6.16 -5.00 0.94
CA SER A 128 -4.74 -5.29 1.17
C SER A 128 -3.99 -4.09 1.75
N ILE A 129 -2.96 -4.36 2.54
CA ILE A 129 -2.02 -3.39 3.08
C ILE A 129 -0.61 -3.80 2.66
N ILE A 130 0.15 -2.88 2.06
CA ILE A 130 1.50 -3.16 1.57
C ILE A 130 2.46 -2.13 2.15
N SER A 131 3.53 -2.63 2.79
CA SER A 131 4.68 -1.82 3.23
C SER A 131 5.76 -1.85 2.17
N VAL A 132 6.38 -0.71 1.86
CA VAL A 132 7.36 -0.54 0.79
C VAL A 132 8.71 -0.18 1.39
N LYS A 133 9.76 -0.96 1.04
CA LYS A 133 11.12 -0.73 1.53
C LYS A 133 12.13 -0.68 0.39
N LYS A 134 13.06 0.26 0.45
CA LYS A 134 14.22 0.28 -0.46
C LYS A 134 15.18 -0.89 -0.22
N LYS A 135 15.36 -1.29 1.04
CA LYS A 135 16.19 -2.45 1.42
C LYS A 135 15.53 -3.12 2.61
N LEU A 136 15.32 -4.42 2.51
CA LEU A 136 14.78 -5.20 3.61
C LEU A 136 15.94 -5.82 4.39
N LYS A 137 16.22 -5.33 5.61
CA LYS A 137 17.15 -5.99 6.53
C LYS A 137 16.37 -6.95 7.42
N THR A 138 16.97 -8.07 7.81
CA THR A 138 16.33 -9.08 8.68
C THR A 138 15.76 -8.49 9.97
N ASN A 139 16.46 -7.51 10.56
CA ASN A 139 16.02 -6.85 11.79
C ASN A 139 14.78 -5.96 11.57
N ASP A 140 14.57 -5.48 10.34
CA ASP A 140 13.43 -4.62 10.00
C ASP A 140 12.16 -5.45 9.73
N ILE A 141 12.31 -6.70 9.28
CA ILE A 141 11.17 -7.59 8.94
C ILE A 141 10.21 -7.72 10.12
N HIS A 142 10.72 -7.96 11.32
CA HIS A 142 9.86 -8.14 12.49
C HIS A 142 9.04 -6.88 12.78
N HIS A 143 9.66 -5.70 12.68
CA HIS A 143 8.99 -4.43 12.90
C HIS A 143 7.90 -4.17 11.85
N GLU A 144 8.20 -4.44 10.58
CA GLU A 144 7.26 -4.26 9.46
C GLU A 144 6.08 -5.23 9.52
N VAL A 145 6.34 -6.50 9.79
CA VAL A 145 5.28 -7.51 9.97
C VAL A 145 4.39 -7.13 11.15
N LYS A 146 4.98 -6.63 12.25
CA LYS A 146 4.20 -6.14 13.40
C LYS A 146 3.33 -4.95 13.01
N ALA A 147 3.88 -3.96 12.31
CA ALA A 147 3.12 -2.80 11.86
C ALA A 147 1.97 -3.18 10.92
N LEU A 148 2.21 -4.07 9.95
CA LEU A 148 1.18 -4.60 9.05
C LEU A 148 0.09 -5.36 9.81
N ARG A 149 0.49 -6.21 10.77
CA ARG A 149 -0.46 -6.94 11.63
C ARG A 149 -1.31 -5.97 12.45
N ASP A 150 -0.70 -4.96 13.07
CA ASP A 150 -1.40 -4.00 13.91
C ASP A 150 -2.38 -3.14 13.08
N ALA A 151 -2.09 -2.88 11.80
CA ALA A 151 -3.04 -2.25 10.87
C ALA A 151 -4.15 -3.23 10.43
N ALA A 152 -3.81 -4.49 10.14
CA ALA A 152 -4.77 -5.51 9.74
C ALA A 152 -5.78 -5.83 10.85
N THR A 153 -5.38 -5.77 12.14
CA THR A 153 -6.28 -5.99 13.28
C THR A 153 -7.34 -4.90 13.43
N LEU A 154 -7.13 -3.70 12.87
CA LEU A 154 -8.19 -2.68 12.76
C LEU A 154 -9.32 -3.14 11.83
N CYS A 155 -9.00 -4.01 10.86
CA CYS A 155 -9.95 -4.54 9.89
C CYS A 155 -10.63 -5.83 10.36
N SER A 156 -10.05 -6.51 11.35
CA SER A 156 -10.56 -7.75 11.93
C SER A 156 -11.80 -7.51 12.79
N GLY A 157 -12.98 -7.79 12.24
CA GLY A 157 -14.25 -7.83 12.98
C GLY A 157 -14.95 -9.18 12.80
N ASN A 158 -15.96 -9.46 13.64
CA ASN A 158 -16.71 -10.73 13.58
C ASN A 158 -17.24 -10.98 12.15
N LYS A 159 -16.80 -12.10 11.55
CA LYS A 159 -17.13 -12.57 10.18
C LYS A 159 -16.53 -11.78 9.01
N LYS A 160 -15.63 -10.81 9.23
CA LYS A 160 -14.93 -10.11 8.13
C LYS A 160 -13.64 -10.84 7.72
N ARG A 161 -13.31 -10.79 6.44
CA ARG A 161 -12.01 -11.26 5.93
C ARG A 161 -10.94 -10.27 6.38
N THR A 162 -9.87 -10.77 6.97
CA THR A 162 -8.67 -9.97 7.24
C THR A 162 -8.04 -9.54 5.92
N PRO A 163 -7.56 -8.29 5.81
CA PRO A 163 -6.89 -7.84 4.59
C PRO A 163 -5.61 -8.64 4.36
N HIS A 164 -5.22 -8.76 3.09
CA HIS A 164 -3.92 -9.30 2.76
C HIS A 164 -2.81 -8.32 3.20
N THR A 165 -1.69 -8.84 3.69
CA THR A 165 -0.54 -8.02 4.08
C THR A 165 0.68 -8.42 3.29
N ALA A 166 1.43 -7.46 2.77
CA ALA A 166 2.65 -7.73 2.02
C ALA A 166 3.75 -6.72 2.35
N ILE A 167 5.00 -7.14 2.17
CA ILE A 167 6.17 -6.26 2.15
C ILE A 167 6.71 -6.31 0.72
N PHE A 168 6.83 -5.15 0.09
CA PHE A 168 7.46 -4.99 -1.21
C PHE A 168 8.83 -4.33 -1.01
N PHE A 169 9.87 -4.84 -1.68
CA PHE A 169 11.17 -4.21 -1.68
C PHE A 169 11.81 -4.18 -3.07
N PHE A 170 12.60 -3.13 -3.31
CA PHE A 170 13.41 -2.95 -4.51
C PHE A 170 14.83 -3.50 -4.35
#